data_AF-A0A7S0XYB8-F1
#
_entry.id   AF-A0A7S0XYB8-F1
#
_cell.length_a   1.000
_cell.length_b   1.000
_cell.length_c   1.000
_cell.angle_alpha   90.00
_cell.angle_beta   90.00
_cell.angle_gamma   90.00
#
_symmetry.space_group_name_H-M   'P 1'
#
loop_
_entity.id
_entity.type
_entity.pdbx_description
1 polymer ?
#
loop_
_entity_poly.entity_id
_entity_poly.type
_entity_poly.pdbx_seq_one_letter_code
_entity_poly.pdbx_strand_id
1 'polypeptide(L)'
;WATILDLPSGALSYGKQFIDVHQILASKKLQLPDKHVRTFKEVTGRVRDLIKYRYGLETLYPTTPRFFSRMEDKPAKTQHDEYWHEHIDARQYPGFEYTALIYLNDHGAEYKGGEFSFVDPPKEGGGDSKVFTTLRPETGMLVAFTSGPENVHKVHRVTSGT
;
A
#
# COMPACT_ATOMS: atom_id res chain seq x y z
N TRP A 1 -6.49 6.72 10.81
CA TRP A 1 -7.31 5.95 9.86
C TRP A 1 -6.61 5.93 8.51
N ALA A 2 -7.13 5.16 7.53
CA ALA A 2 -6.64 5.18 6.16
C ALA A 2 -7.77 5.51 5.19
N THR A 3 -7.50 6.39 4.22
CA THR A 3 -8.36 6.65 3.07
C THR A 3 -7.76 5.96 1.84
N ILE A 4 -8.55 5.16 1.15
CA ILE A 4 -8.16 4.37 -0.02
C ILE A 4 -8.79 4.96 -1.28
N LEU A 5 -7.99 5.17 -2.32
CA LEU A 5 -8.44 5.44 -3.70
C LEU A 5 -7.86 4.40 -4.65
N ASP A 6 -8.69 3.47 -5.13
CA ASP A 6 -8.34 2.53 -6.20
C ASP A 6 -8.67 3.17 -7.56
N LEU A 7 -7.66 3.81 -8.16
CA LEU A 7 -7.85 4.59 -9.39
C LEU A 7 -8.43 3.78 -10.56
N PRO A 8 -8.02 2.50 -10.80
CA PRO A 8 -8.60 1.68 -11.85
C PRO A 8 -10.10 1.44 -11.72
N SER A 9 -10.61 1.10 -10.53
CA SER A 9 -12.05 0.88 -10.32
C SER A 9 -12.83 2.17 -10.06
N GLY A 10 -12.16 3.22 -9.60
CA GLY A 10 -12.80 4.45 -9.13
C GLY A 10 -13.30 4.37 -7.69
N ALA A 11 -13.05 3.27 -6.96
CA ALA A 11 -13.48 3.16 -5.57
C ALA A 11 -12.68 4.09 -4.66
N LEU A 12 -13.37 5.02 -4.00
CA LEU A 12 -12.82 5.90 -2.96
C LEU A 12 -13.53 5.63 -1.62
N SER A 13 -12.77 5.35 -0.57
CA SER A 13 -13.35 5.27 0.79
C SER A 13 -13.74 6.68 1.27
N TYR A 14 -15.01 6.86 1.63
CA TYR A 14 -15.53 8.13 2.13
C TYR A 14 -16.48 7.90 3.31
N GLY A 15 -15.99 8.20 4.53
CA GLY A 15 -16.74 7.93 5.75
C GLY A 15 -16.86 6.43 6.01
N LYS A 16 -18.08 5.89 5.95
CA LYS A 16 -18.36 4.45 6.17
C LYS A 16 -18.67 3.68 4.88
N GLN A 17 -18.49 4.30 3.72
CA GLN A 17 -18.87 3.73 2.43
C GLN A 17 -17.77 3.95 1.38
N PHE A 18 -17.85 3.20 0.28
CA PHE A 18 -17.09 3.49 -0.93
C PHE A 18 -17.97 4.26 -1.92
N ILE A 19 -17.38 5.24 -2.59
CA ILE A 19 -18.02 5.99 -3.68
C ILE A 19 -17.25 5.77 -4.98
N ASP A 20 -17.96 5.88 -6.11
CA ASP A 20 -17.36 5.80 -7.45
C ASP A 20 -16.95 7.20 -7.93
N VAL A 21 -15.64 7.48 -7.94
CA VAL A 21 -15.13 8.78 -8.40
C VAL A 21 -15.30 8.98 -9.90
N HIS A 22 -15.32 7.93 -10.71
CA HIS A 22 -15.53 8.05 -12.15
C HIS A 22 -16.96 8.48 -12.45
N GLN A 23 -17.94 7.92 -11.74
CA GLN A 23 -19.33 8.33 -11.84
C GLN A 23 -19.52 9.80 -11.43
N ILE A 24 -18.86 10.24 -10.34
CA ILE A 24 -18.92 11.63 -9.88
C ILE A 24 -18.31 12.58 -10.92
N LEU A 25 -17.13 12.25 -11.44
CA LEU A 25 -16.45 13.05 -12.48
C LEU A 25 -17.33 13.16 -13.74
N ALA A 26 -17.88 12.04 -14.21
CA ALA A 26 -18.79 12.02 -15.35
C ALA A 26 -20.02 12.90 -15.15
N SER A 27 -20.67 12.83 -13.97
CA SER A 27 -21.85 13.66 -13.65
C SER A 27 -21.55 15.16 -13.67
N LYS A 28 -20.30 15.54 -13.36
CA LYS A 28 -19.82 16.93 -13.37
C LYS A 28 -19.18 17.34 -14.70
N LYS A 29 -19.16 16.45 -15.70
CA LYS A 29 -18.44 16.63 -16.97
C LYS A 29 -16.95 16.96 -16.76
N LEU A 30 -16.36 16.37 -15.72
CA LEU A 30 -14.95 16.46 -15.39
C LEU A 30 -14.24 15.16 -15.77
N GLN A 31 -12.94 15.24 -15.96
CA GLN A 31 -12.07 14.09 -16.21
C GLN A 31 -10.82 14.21 -15.35
N LEU A 32 -10.21 13.07 -15.03
CA LEU A 32 -8.87 13.07 -14.46
C LEU A 32 -7.90 13.65 -15.49
N PRO A 33 -6.99 14.56 -15.11
CA PRO A 33 -6.03 15.10 -16.07
C PRO A 33 -5.17 14.00 -16.69
N ASP A 34 -5.07 13.99 -18.02
CA ASP A 34 -4.34 12.98 -18.80
C ASP A 34 -2.92 12.74 -18.30
N LYS A 35 -2.25 13.82 -17.85
CA LYS A 35 -0.91 13.74 -17.28
C LYS A 35 -0.85 12.78 -16.08
N HIS A 36 -1.83 12.82 -15.18
CA HIS A 36 -1.85 11.97 -13.98
C HIS A 36 -2.16 10.53 -14.33
N VAL A 37 -3.10 10.31 -15.25
CA VAL A 37 -3.43 8.96 -15.75
C VAL A 37 -2.21 8.33 -16.43
N ARG A 38 -1.47 9.12 -17.23
CA ARG A 38 -0.23 8.68 -17.88
C ARG A 38 0.84 8.34 -16.86
N THR A 39 1.12 9.24 -15.90
CA THR A 39 2.11 9.00 -14.84
C THR A 39 1.79 7.74 -14.05
N PHE A 40 0.52 7.51 -13.67
CA PHE A 40 0.12 6.28 -12.97
C PHE A 40 0.41 5.03 -13.79
N LYS A 41 0.08 5.03 -15.09
CA LYS A 41 0.35 3.89 -15.98
C LYS A 41 1.85 3.65 -16.16
N GLU A 42 2.64 4.71 -16.31
CA GLU A 42 4.10 4.60 -16.48
C GLU A 42 4.78 4.08 -15.21
N VAL A 43 4.42 4.63 -14.04
CA VAL A 43 4.99 4.19 -12.75
C VAL A 43 4.62 2.74 -12.46
N THR A 44 3.35 2.37 -12.58
CA THR A 44 2.91 0.98 -12.35
C THR A 44 3.51 -0.01 -13.36
N GLY A 45 3.70 0.41 -14.61
CA GLY A 45 4.41 -0.36 -15.63
C GLY A 45 5.87 -0.61 -15.25
N ARG A 46 6.60 0.43 -14.84
CA ARG A 46 8.01 0.32 -14.40
C ARG A 46 8.17 -0.58 -13.18
N VAL A 47 7.27 -0.48 -12.21
CA VAL A 47 7.27 -1.36 -11.03
C VAL A 47 7.07 -2.82 -11.45
N ARG A 48 6.09 -3.09 -12.30
CA ARG A 48 5.83 -4.44 -12.81
C ARG A 48 7.05 -5.00 -13.53
N ASP A 49 7.66 -4.22 -14.43
CA ASP A 49 8.81 -4.67 -15.20
C ASP A 49 10.05 -4.90 -14.30
N LEU A 50 10.22 -4.09 -13.25
CA LEU A 50 11.25 -4.32 -12.23
C LEU A 50 11.04 -5.62 -11.46
N ILE A 51 9.81 -5.92 -11.04
CA ILE A 51 9.49 -7.19 -10.35
C ILE A 51 9.78 -8.37 -11.29
N LYS A 52 9.30 -8.30 -12.53
CA LYS A 52 9.59 -9.34 -13.54
C LYS A 52 11.08 -9.59 -13.69
N TYR A 53 11.87 -8.52 -13.81
CA TYR A 53 13.32 -8.61 -13.91
C TYR A 53 13.93 -9.24 -12.65
N ARG A 54 13.56 -8.77 -11.46
CA ARG A 54 14.12 -9.21 -10.17
C ARG A 54 13.86 -10.68 -9.86
N TYR A 55 12.73 -11.22 -10.32
CA TYR A 55 12.27 -12.58 -10.04
C TYR A 55 12.31 -13.50 -11.27
N GLY A 56 12.82 -13.04 -12.41
CA GLY A 56 12.96 -13.85 -13.62
C GLY A 56 11.63 -14.28 -14.24
N LEU A 57 10.61 -13.43 -14.19
CA LEU A 57 9.26 -13.76 -14.65
C LEU A 57 9.07 -13.41 -16.14
N GLU A 58 8.54 -14.36 -16.92
CA GLU A 58 8.13 -14.11 -18.30
C GLU A 58 6.89 -13.22 -18.37
N THR A 59 5.92 -13.46 -17.48
CA THR A 59 4.65 -12.72 -17.40
C THR A 59 4.35 -12.32 -15.97
N LEU A 60 3.75 -11.14 -15.80
CA LEU A 60 3.20 -10.68 -14.52
C LEU A 60 1.94 -9.88 -14.84
N TYR A 61 0.79 -10.32 -14.34
CA TYR A 61 -0.50 -9.71 -14.64
C TYR A 61 -0.86 -8.66 -13.58
N PRO A 62 -1.38 -7.48 -13.96
CA PRO A 62 -1.90 -6.53 -13.00
C PRO A 62 -3.08 -7.14 -12.23
N THR A 63 -3.04 -7.03 -10.90
CA THR A 63 -4.14 -7.43 -10.02
C THR A 63 -4.93 -6.20 -9.54
N THR A 64 -6.02 -6.44 -8.82
CA THR A 64 -6.84 -5.44 -8.14
C THR A 64 -7.00 -5.86 -6.68
N PRO A 65 -6.92 -4.93 -5.71
CA PRO A 65 -6.84 -3.47 -5.88
C PRO A 65 -5.42 -2.91 -6.12
N ARG A 66 -5.33 -1.76 -6.79
CA ARG A 66 -4.09 -0.97 -6.97
C ARG A 66 -4.37 0.47 -6.59
N PHE A 67 -4.13 0.77 -5.32
CA PHE A 67 -4.70 1.94 -4.67
C PHE A 67 -3.66 2.86 -4.06
N PHE A 68 -4.05 4.11 -3.90
CA PHE A 68 -3.41 5.06 -3.01
C PHE A 68 -4.00 4.91 -1.62
N SER A 69 -3.15 4.87 -0.60
CA SER A 69 -3.58 4.93 0.79
C SER A 69 -3.03 6.20 1.41
N ARG A 70 -3.92 7.00 2.00
CA ARG A 70 -3.55 8.14 2.83
C ARG A 70 -3.79 7.78 4.28
N MET A 71 -2.73 7.71 5.07
CA MET A 71 -2.80 7.40 6.49
C MET A 71 -2.68 8.67 7.32
N GLU A 72 -3.53 8.81 8.33
CA GLU A 72 -3.52 9.97 9.22
C GLU A 72 -3.60 9.53 10.69
N ASP A 73 -3.11 10.39 11.59
CA ASP A 73 -3.34 10.30 13.04
C ASP A 73 -4.77 10.69 13.41
N LYS A 74 -5.71 9.84 13.01
CA LYS A 74 -7.13 9.93 13.38
C LYS A 74 -7.59 8.56 13.90
N PRO A 75 -8.49 8.53 14.90
CA PRO A 75 -9.11 7.28 15.33
C PRO A 75 -9.79 6.54 14.17
N ALA A 76 -9.64 5.22 14.12
CA ALA A 76 -10.43 4.38 13.22
C ALA A 76 -11.92 4.47 13.58
N LYS A 77 -12.77 4.50 12.56
CA LYS A 77 -14.24 4.49 12.70
C LYS A 77 -14.83 3.14 12.31
N THR A 78 -14.11 2.37 11.51
CA THR A 78 -14.44 1.05 11.00
C THR A 78 -13.18 0.18 11.01
N GLN A 79 -13.34 -1.15 10.89
CA GLN A 79 -12.20 -2.07 10.78
C GLN A 79 -11.34 -1.78 9.53
N HIS A 80 -11.95 -1.28 8.45
CA HIS A 80 -11.22 -0.90 7.22
C HIS A 80 -10.31 0.31 7.40
N ASP A 81 -10.51 1.10 8.47
CA ASP A 81 -9.61 2.21 8.83
C ASP A 81 -8.35 1.74 9.56
N GLU A 82 -8.31 0.47 10.00
CA GLU A 82 -7.23 -0.13 10.78
C GLU A 82 -6.20 -0.79 9.86
N TYR A 83 -5.19 -0.03 9.47
CA TYR A 83 -4.12 -0.47 8.56
C TYR A 83 -2.91 -1.09 9.28
N TRP A 84 -2.88 -1.07 10.62
CA TRP A 84 -1.66 -1.32 11.40
C TRP A 84 -1.52 -2.75 11.94
N HIS A 85 -2.35 -3.66 11.43
CA HIS A 85 -2.34 -5.06 11.81
C HIS A 85 -1.31 -5.85 11.02
N GLU A 86 -0.76 -6.89 11.63
CA GLU A 86 0.08 -7.86 10.92
C GLU A 86 -0.77 -8.63 9.91
N HIS A 87 -0.28 -8.77 8.69
CA HIS A 87 -0.99 -9.48 7.64
C HIS A 87 -0.03 -10.11 6.62
N ILE A 88 -0.63 -10.93 5.75
CA ILE A 88 -0.01 -11.55 4.58
C ILE A 88 -0.91 -11.22 3.40
N ASP A 89 -0.38 -10.50 2.42
CA ASP A 89 -1.18 -9.98 1.30
C ASP A 89 -1.83 -11.09 0.47
N ALA A 90 -1.12 -12.19 0.21
CA ALA A 90 -1.67 -13.33 -0.53
C ALA A 90 -2.88 -13.99 0.17
N ARG A 91 -3.02 -13.80 1.49
CA ARG A 91 -4.21 -14.27 2.25
C ARG A 91 -5.36 -13.27 2.20
N GLN A 92 -5.05 -11.98 2.11
CA GLN A 92 -6.05 -10.91 2.07
C GLN A 92 -6.64 -10.73 0.66
N TYR A 93 -5.80 -10.89 -0.37
CA TYR A 93 -6.17 -10.69 -1.77
C TYR A 93 -5.72 -11.90 -2.60
N PRO A 94 -6.65 -12.83 -2.93
CA PRO A 94 -6.33 -13.97 -3.79
C PRO A 94 -5.74 -13.51 -5.13
N GLY A 95 -4.64 -14.12 -5.53
CA GLY A 95 -3.90 -13.79 -6.76
C GLY A 95 -2.80 -12.73 -6.57
N PHE A 96 -2.62 -12.18 -5.37
CA PHE A 96 -1.44 -11.36 -5.07
C PHE A 96 -0.24 -12.27 -4.85
N GLU A 97 0.64 -12.35 -5.85
CA GLU A 97 1.91 -13.07 -5.77
C GLU A 97 3.07 -12.15 -5.35
N TYR A 98 2.98 -10.87 -5.72
CA TYR A 98 3.98 -9.84 -5.41
C TYR A 98 3.30 -8.57 -4.94
N THR A 99 3.88 -7.96 -3.92
CA THR A 99 3.45 -6.68 -3.37
C THR A 99 4.49 -5.62 -3.72
N ALA A 100 4.02 -4.42 -4.05
CA ALA A 100 4.86 -3.25 -4.21
C ALA A 100 4.20 -2.02 -3.58
N LEU A 101 4.97 -1.29 -2.78
CA LEU A 101 4.58 -0.06 -2.11
C LEU A 101 5.51 1.06 -2.56
N ILE A 102 4.93 2.18 -3.01
CA ILE A 102 5.68 3.41 -3.26
C ILE A 102 5.24 4.44 -2.22
N TYR A 103 6.20 5.00 -1.51
CA TYR A 103 5.95 6.07 -0.55
C TYR A 103 5.99 7.42 -1.25
N LEU A 104 5.04 8.28 -0.90
CA LEU A 104 4.84 9.59 -1.54
C LEU A 104 5.13 10.75 -0.58
N ASN A 105 5.58 10.44 0.63
CA ASN A 105 5.85 11.38 1.71
C ASN A 105 7.09 10.96 2.49
N ASP A 106 7.75 11.94 3.10
CA ASP A 106 8.98 11.75 3.86
C ASP A 106 8.72 11.54 5.36
N HIS A 107 9.10 10.36 5.87
CA HIS A 107 9.05 10.05 7.29
C HIS A 107 9.95 10.99 8.10
N GLY A 108 9.45 11.46 9.23
CA GLY A 108 10.12 12.41 10.11
C GLY A 108 10.00 13.87 9.68
N ALA A 109 9.77 14.15 8.39
CA ALA A 109 9.58 15.49 7.86
C ALA A 109 8.08 15.86 7.73
N GLU A 110 7.29 15.00 7.09
CA GLU A 110 5.86 15.23 6.83
C GLU A 110 4.96 14.47 7.81
N TYR A 111 5.43 13.34 8.32
CA TYR A 111 4.70 12.52 9.29
C TYR A 111 5.62 11.79 10.29
N LYS A 112 5.05 11.28 11.39
CA LYS A 112 5.73 10.45 12.39
C LYS A 112 4.94 9.16 12.64
N GLY A 113 5.61 8.12 13.15
CA GLY A 113 5.06 6.77 13.11
C GLY A 113 4.98 6.28 11.66
N GLY A 114 4.05 5.38 11.33
CA GLY A 114 3.86 4.97 9.94
C GLY A 114 5.02 4.17 9.33
N GLU A 115 5.97 3.72 10.14
CA GLU A 115 7.06 2.87 9.67
C GLU A 115 6.50 1.54 9.13
N PHE A 116 7.19 0.94 8.18
CA PHE A 116 6.85 -0.40 7.70
C PHE A 116 7.75 -1.42 8.38
N SER A 117 7.20 -2.54 8.84
CA SER A 117 8.00 -3.62 9.42
C SER A 117 7.63 -4.96 8.83
N PHE A 118 8.64 -5.72 8.42
CA PHE A 118 8.53 -7.18 8.31
C PHE A 118 8.61 -7.80 9.71
N VAL A 119 7.87 -8.88 9.92
CA VAL A 119 7.93 -9.71 11.13
C VAL A 119 8.89 -10.85 10.85
N ASP A 120 10.06 -10.81 11.47
CA ASP A 120 11.09 -11.81 11.28
C ASP A 120 10.79 -13.06 12.13
N PRO A 121 11.23 -14.25 11.68
CA PRO A 121 11.17 -15.44 12.51
C PRO A 121 11.94 -15.23 13.83
N PRO A 122 11.53 -15.87 14.93
CA PRO A 122 12.25 -15.81 16.19
C PRO A 122 13.72 -16.23 15.99
N LYS A 123 14.66 -15.50 16.61
CA LYS A 123 16.06 -15.93 16.63
C LYS A 123 16.19 -17.20 17.48
N GLU A 124 17.05 -18.13 17.06
CA GLU A 124 17.36 -19.30 17.88
C GLU A 124 17.83 -18.87 19.27
N GLY A 125 17.19 -19.41 20.32
CA GLY A 125 17.45 -19.04 21.72
C GLY A 125 16.84 -17.71 22.19
N GLY A 126 16.10 -17.00 21.33
CA GLY A 126 15.57 -15.65 21.55
C GLY A 126 14.17 -15.57 22.16
N GLY A 127 13.69 -16.57 22.92
CA GLY A 127 12.36 -16.56 23.55
C GLY A 127 11.19 -16.31 22.58
N ASP A 128 10.01 -15.94 23.11
CA ASP A 128 8.79 -15.69 22.34
C ASP A 128 8.68 -14.26 21.77
N SER A 129 9.75 -13.46 21.89
CA SER A 129 9.74 -12.06 21.45
C SER A 129 9.85 -11.96 19.93
N LYS A 130 8.87 -11.30 19.29
CA LYS A 130 8.91 -11.01 17.86
C LYS A 130 10.08 -10.08 17.52
N VAL A 131 10.76 -10.36 16.42
CA VAL A 131 11.79 -9.51 15.83
C VAL A 131 11.19 -8.79 14.63
N PHE A 132 11.53 -7.52 14.45
CA PHE A 132 11.02 -6.70 13.35
C PHE A 132 12.16 -6.07 12.56
N THR A 133 12.11 -6.20 11.24
CA THR A 133 12.95 -5.42 10.31
C THR A 133 12.14 -4.22 9.84
N THR A 134 12.52 -3.04 10.32
CA THR A 134 11.75 -1.80 10.14
C THR A 134 12.40 -0.87 9.11
N LEU A 135 11.58 -0.37 8.19
CA LEU A 135 11.90 0.63 7.19
C LEU A 135 11.25 1.96 7.58
N ARG A 136 12.03 3.05 7.50
CA ARG A 136 11.53 4.42 7.59
C ARG A 136 11.32 4.93 6.17
N PRO A 137 10.08 5.19 5.75
CA PRO A 137 9.85 5.53 4.36
C PRO A 137 10.27 6.94 3.97
N GLU A 138 10.78 7.07 2.75
CA GLU A 138 11.13 8.35 2.12
C GLU A 138 10.36 8.49 0.81
N THR A 139 10.13 9.72 0.38
CA THR A 139 9.42 10.01 -0.87
C THR A 139 10.14 9.35 -2.05
N GLY A 140 9.39 8.57 -2.83
CA GLY A 140 9.91 7.81 -3.97
C GLY A 140 10.50 6.44 -3.62
N MET A 141 10.58 6.07 -2.33
CA MET A 141 11.03 4.74 -1.91
C MET A 141 10.06 3.67 -2.42
N LEU A 142 10.61 2.65 -3.09
CA LEU A 142 9.89 1.46 -3.52
C LEU A 142 10.27 0.28 -2.62
N VAL A 143 9.28 -0.34 -1.99
CA VAL A 143 9.41 -1.62 -1.29
C VAL A 143 8.65 -2.66 -2.08
N ALA A 144 9.33 -3.69 -2.58
CA ALA A 144 8.72 -4.78 -3.33
C ALA A 144 9.18 -6.15 -2.79
N PHE A 145 8.24 -7.07 -2.64
CA PHE A 145 8.46 -8.39 -2.02
C PHE A 145 7.41 -9.40 -2.51
N THR A 146 7.64 -10.69 -2.28
CA THR A 146 6.65 -11.75 -2.55
C THR A 146 5.53 -11.69 -1.51
N SER A 147 4.27 -11.78 -1.93
CA SER A 147 3.11 -11.57 -1.05
C SER A 147 2.82 -12.74 -0.08
N GLY A 148 3.64 -13.79 -0.10
CA GLY A 148 3.42 -15.03 0.62
C GLY A 148 3.71 -14.96 2.13
N PRO A 149 3.47 -16.07 2.86
CA PRO A 149 3.65 -16.16 4.31
C PRO A 149 5.07 -15.90 4.81
N GLU A 150 6.06 -15.94 3.92
CA GLU A 150 7.44 -15.56 4.19
C GLU A 150 7.63 -14.07 4.47
N ASN A 151 6.67 -13.21 4.10
CA ASN A 151 6.72 -11.78 4.31
C ASN A 151 5.52 -11.28 5.13
N VAL A 152 5.33 -11.81 6.35
CA VAL A 152 4.39 -11.21 7.32
C VAL A 152 4.87 -9.79 7.61
N HIS A 153 3.98 -8.81 7.55
CA HIS A 153 4.35 -7.43 7.74
C HIS A 153 3.22 -6.59 8.31
N LYS A 154 3.55 -5.37 8.72
CA LYS A 154 2.62 -4.36 9.23
C LYS A 154 3.13 -2.95 8.94
N VAL A 155 2.22 -2.00 9.01
CA VAL A 155 2.54 -0.57 9.12
C VAL A 155 2.29 -0.12 10.55
N HIS A 156 3.20 0.64 11.14
CA HIS A 156 2.98 1.23 12.46
C HIS A 156 1.98 2.38 12.37
N ARG A 157 1.31 2.70 13.47
CA ARG A 157 0.35 3.81 13.45
C ARG A 157 1.07 5.13 13.21
N VAL A 158 0.57 5.92 12.27
CA VAL A 158 0.91 7.34 12.14
C VAL A 158 0.47 8.04 13.42
N THR A 159 1.37 8.83 14.00
CA THR A 159 1.18 9.55 15.28
C THR A 159 1.15 11.07 15.10
N SER A 160 1.48 11.56 13.92
CA SER A 160 1.27 12.95 13.51
C SER A 160 1.53 13.09 12.01
N GLY A 161 0.89 14.06 11.34
CA GLY A 161 1.10 14.32 9.92
C GLY A 161 0.38 13.33 9.00
N THR A 162 0.75 13.34 7.72
CA THR A 162 0.18 12.49 6.65
C THR A 162 1.14 12.37 5.49
#